data_AF-A0A7Y2E7M7-F1
#
_entry.id   AF-A0A7Y2E7M7-F1
#
_cell.length_a   1.000
_cell.length_b   1.000
_cell.length_c   1.000
_cell.angle_alpha   90.00
_cell.angle_beta   90.00
_cell.angle_gamma   90.00
#
_symmetry.space_group_name_H-M   'P 1'
#
loop_
_entity.id
_entity.type
_entity.pdbx_description
1 polymer ?
#
loop_
_entity_poly.entity_id
_entity_poly.type
_entity_poly.pdbx_seq_one_letter_code
_entity_poly.pdbx_strand_id
1 'polypeptide(L)' 'MGRYLDMIDSPADLKKLSREQLKILCEETRKELIDVVSKTGGHL' A
#
# COMPACT_ATOMS: atom_id res chain seq x y z
N MET A 1 13.42 -7.51 -5.11
CA MET A 1 12.04 -7.31 -5.59
C MET A 1 11.44 -6.19 -4.75
N GLY A 2 11.04 -5.08 -5.38
CA GLY A 2 10.40 -3.95 -4.66
C GLY A 2 8.92 -4.23 -4.37
N ARG A 3 8.34 -3.52 -3.39
CA ARG A 3 6.89 -3.59 -3.08
C ARG A 3 6.09 -2.85 -4.15
N TYR A 4 4.82 -3.20 -4.34
CA TYR A 4 3.94 -2.42 -5.22
C TYR A 4 3.72 -1.02 -4.65
N LEU A 5 3.58 -0.91 -3.32
CA LEU A 5 3.39 0.37 -2.65
C LEU A 5 4.50 1.38 -2.92
N ASP A 6 5.75 0.91 -3.05
CA ASP A 6 6.92 1.77 -3.34
C ASP A 6 6.95 2.28 -4.80
N MET A 7 6.03 1.79 -5.66
CA MET A 7 5.95 2.12 -7.10
C MET A 7 4.72 2.98 -7.44
N ILE A 8 3.91 3.35 -6.45
CA ILE A 8 2.68 4.14 -6.66
C ILE A 8 2.92 5.60 -6.25
N ASP A 9 3.18 6.46 -7.22
CA ASP A 9 3.31 7.90 -7.01
C ASP A 9 2.05 8.69 -7.43
N SER A 10 1.18 8.08 -8.24
CA SER A 10 -0.03 8.73 -8.75
C SER A 10 -1.22 7.77 -8.94
N PRO A 11 -2.46 8.28 -9.04
CA PRO A 11 -3.63 7.45 -9.35
C PRO A 11 -3.53 6.73 -10.71
N ALA A 12 -2.70 7.23 -11.63
CA ALA A 12 -2.48 6.58 -12.91
C ALA A 12 -1.69 5.27 -12.77
N ASP A 13 -0.84 5.14 -11.75
CA ASP A 13 -0.04 3.94 -11.52
C ASP A 13 -0.89 2.78 -10.98
N LEU A 14 -1.89 3.09 -10.14
CA LEU A 14 -2.89 2.12 -9.69
C LEU A 14 -3.63 1.46 -10.86
N LYS A 15 -3.93 2.24 -11.91
CA LYS A 15 -4.66 1.75 -13.09
C LYS A 15 -3.84 0.79 -13.95
N LYS A 16 -2.52 0.75 -13.78
CA LYS A 16 -1.62 -0.17 -14.49
C LYS A 16 -1.59 -1.57 -13.86
N LEU A 17 -2.06 -1.71 -12.62
CA LEU A 17 -2.04 -2.97 -11.88
C LEU A 17 -3.22 -3.87 -12.26
N SER A 18 -2.95 -5.18 -12.32
CA SER A 18 -4.01 -6.19 -12.40
C SER A 18 -4.80 -6.28 -11.09
N ARG A 19 -5.99 -6.90 -11.13
CA ARG A 19 -6.80 -7.13 -9.92
C ARG A 19 -6.06 -7.92 -8.84
N GLU A 20 -5.20 -8.86 -9.23
CA GLU A 20 -4.40 -9.64 -8.29
C GLU A 20 -3.29 -8.79 -7.68
N GLN A 21 -2.63 -7.95 -8.48
CA GLN A 21 -1.62 -7.02 -7.99
C GLN A 21 -2.22 -5.96 -7.05
N LEU A 22 -3.44 -5.49 -7.33
CA LEU A 22 -4.18 -4.60 -6.44
C LEU A 22 -4.47 -5.24 -5.08
N LYS A 23 -4.76 -6.55 -5.02
CA LYS A 23 -4.91 -7.25 -3.73
C LYS A 23 -3.61 -7.22 -2.94
N ILE A 24 -2.48 -7.48 -3.60
CA ILE A 24 -1.15 -7.45 -2.95
C ILE A 24 -0.86 -6.03 -2.44
N LEU A 25 -1.09 -5.00 -3.27
CA LEU A 25 -0.92 -3.61 -2.87
C LEU A 25 -1.79 -3.25 -1.65
N CYS A 26 -3.05 -3.69 -1.59
CA CYS A 26 -3.91 -3.45 -0.42
C CYS A 26 -3.35 -4.04 0.87
N GLU A 27 -2.78 -5.25 0.81
CA GLU A 27 -2.15 -5.89 1.97
C GLU A 27 -0.89 -5.12 2.41
N GLU A 28 -0.06 -4.68 1.47
CA GLU A 28 1.11 -3.84 1.74
C GLU A 28 0.71 -2.52 2.39
N THR A 29 -0.27 -1.80 1.83
CA THR A 29 -0.78 -0.53 2.38
C THR A 29 -1.30 -0.70 3.79
N ARG A 30 -2.11 -1.75 4.05
CA ARG A 30 -2.65 -1.99 5.39
C ARG A 30 -1.53 -2.25 6.40
N LYS A 31 -0.51 -3.02 6.01
CA LYS A 31 0.64 -3.31 6.88
C LYS A 31 1.41 -2.05 7.24
N GLU A 32 1.70 -1.17 6.27
CA GLU A 32 2.38 0.10 6.54
C GLU A 32 1.54 1.01 7.44
N LEU A 33 0.24 1.11 7.20
CA LEU A 33 -0.66 1.91 8.03
C LEU A 33 -0.63 1.43 9.49
N ILE A 34 -0.71 0.12 9.72
CA ILE A 34 -0.63 -0.45 11.08
C ILE A 34 0.74 -0.16 11.72
N ASP A 35 1.83 -0.36 10.99
CA ASP A 35 3.18 -0.11 11.50
C ASP A 35 3.39 1.35 11.90
N VAL A 36 2.95 2.29 11.06
CA VAL A 36 3.08 3.73 11.31
C VAL A 36 2.20 4.14 12.49
N VAL A 37 0.91 3.78 12.48
CA VAL A 37 -0.04 4.15 13.55
C VAL A 37 0.35 3.51 14.88
N SER A 38 0.89 2.28 14.88
CA SER A 38 1.39 1.63 16.09
C SER A 38 2.57 2.37 16.73
N LYS A 39 3.36 3.13 15.97
CA LYS A 39 4.51 3.89 16.47
C LYS A 39 4.13 5.30 16.90
N THR A 40 3.22 5.95 16.19
CA THR A 40 2.82 7.34 16.45
C THR A 40 1.65 7.46 17.43
N GLY A 41 0.86 6.40 17.60
CA GLY A 41 -0.44 6.45 18.27
C GLY A 41 -1.49 7.20 17.43
N GLY A 42 -2.75 6.74 17.47
CA GLY A 42 -3.85 7.31 16.69
C GLY A 42 -4.97 6.30 16.43
N HIS A 43 -6.10 6.76 15.86
CA HIS A 43 -7.15 5.86 15.38
C HIS A 43 -6.85 5.45 13.93
N LEU A 44 -6.98 4.16 13.64
CA LEU A 44 -7.01 3.61 12.29
C LEU A 44 -8.45 3.56 11.77
#